data_AF-A0A834EVT7-F1
#
_entry.id   AF-A0A834EVT7-F1
#
_cell.length_a   1.000
_cell.length_b   1.000
_cell.length_c   1.000
_cell.angle_alpha   90.00
_cell.angle_beta   90.00
_cell.angle_gamma   90.00
#
_symmetry.space_group_name_H-M   'P 1'
#
loop_
_entity.id
_entity.type
_entity.pdbx_description
1 polymer ?
#
loop_
_entity_poly.entity_id
_entity_poly.type
_entity_poly.pdbx_seq_one_letter_code
_entity_poly.pdbx_strand_id
1 'polypeptide(L)'
;MHKKSNELVNEAAYEDTELPEQKSRNFPNPGDETSSCTTEKSNIIEHTNNDLHYERMIPCQVTSDLNKEKTIAFLQTELDILRASNKKLQEKLSKEDKEHRRLKLKVELQEKATEAQIAEKTAALVEEVYFAQREREEAIMSRLQLANEERDEAVARAKRMEESLKVLENINPEENDMTLQELLNRINNADTGIAIEKNGAIIVDRIYKTKACKKRITAEEMNAVIEERDAALSQCKRLEQELHHLKEQNQTSANNMRHLTAENNQERALKILP
;
A
#
# COMPACT_ATOMS: atom_id res chain seq x y z
N MET A 1 -13.52 -3.50 52.78
CA MET A 1 -14.23 -2.21 52.56
C MET A 1 -14.31 -1.97 51.05
N HIS A 2 -15.54 -2.05 50.54
CA HIS A 2 -16.12 -1.66 49.25
C HIS A 2 -15.45 -1.92 47.89
N LYS A 3 -16.15 -2.80 47.13
CA LYS A 3 -16.32 -2.83 45.67
C LYS A 3 -16.55 -1.44 45.07
N LYS A 4 -16.09 -1.23 43.82
CA LYS A 4 -16.97 -0.81 42.72
C LYS A 4 -16.32 -0.97 41.34
N SER A 5 -16.95 -1.83 40.53
CA SER A 5 -17.02 -1.73 39.07
C SER A 5 -17.88 -0.51 38.68
N ASN A 6 -17.70 0.03 37.47
CA ASN A 6 -18.63 0.82 36.62
C ASN A 6 -17.78 1.55 35.55
N GLU A 7 -18.19 1.82 34.31
CA GLU A 7 -19.42 1.60 33.54
C GLU A 7 -19.08 1.89 32.06
N LEU A 8 -19.73 1.18 31.16
CA LEU A 8 -19.88 1.56 29.75
C LEU A 8 -20.63 2.88 29.64
N VAL A 9 -20.16 3.85 28.85
CA VAL A 9 -21.02 4.81 28.12
C VAL A 9 -20.31 5.20 26.81
N ASN A 10 -20.84 4.69 25.69
CA ASN A 10 -20.65 5.28 24.37
C ASN A 10 -21.69 6.40 24.23
N GLU A 11 -21.23 7.63 24.02
CA GLU A 11 -22.09 8.78 23.73
C GLU A 11 -21.98 9.09 22.24
N ALA A 12 -22.90 8.54 21.45
CA ALA A 12 -23.10 8.94 20.06
C ALA A 12 -24.24 9.96 20.03
N ALA A 13 -23.91 11.18 19.63
CA ALA A 13 -24.86 12.26 19.39
C ALA A 13 -25.80 11.85 18.25
N TYR A 14 -27.10 12.03 18.52
CA TYR A 14 -28.21 11.87 17.59
C TYR A 14 -28.26 13.10 16.67
N GLU A 15 -28.08 12.91 15.36
CA GLU A 15 -28.61 13.84 14.36
C GLU A 15 -29.36 13.03 13.30
N ASP A 16 -30.66 13.30 13.22
CA ASP A 16 -31.58 12.86 12.19
C ASP A 16 -31.09 13.31 10.81
N THR A 17 -31.06 12.40 9.84
CA THR A 17 -31.17 12.79 8.44
C THR A 17 -31.97 11.74 7.68
N GLU A 18 -33.07 12.21 7.14
CA GLU A 18 -34.16 11.48 6.52
C GLU A 18 -33.73 10.64 5.29
N LEU A 19 -34.31 9.45 5.17
CA LEU A 19 -34.22 8.58 3.99
C LEU A 19 -35.25 9.01 2.93
N PRO A 20 -34.91 9.09 1.64
CA PRO A 20 -35.88 9.38 0.60
C PRO A 20 -36.68 8.14 0.17
N GLU A 21 -37.92 8.45 -0.18
CA GLU A 21 -39.07 7.59 -0.44
C GLU A 21 -38.85 6.51 -1.52
N GLN A 22 -39.40 5.33 -1.25
CA GLN A 22 -39.60 4.24 -2.21
C GLN A 22 -40.57 4.65 -3.32
N LYS A 23 -40.07 4.74 -4.56
CA LYS A 23 -40.90 4.71 -5.77
C LYS A 23 -41.02 3.27 -6.28
N SER A 24 -42.13 2.64 -5.93
CA SER A 24 -42.58 1.38 -6.51
C SER A 24 -42.91 1.56 -8.00
N ARG A 25 -42.31 0.75 -8.88
CA ARG A 25 -42.72 0.65 -10.28
C ARG A 25 -42.88 -0.82 -10.66
N ASN A 26 -44.13 -1.15 -10.97
CA ASN A 26 -44.65 -2.44 -11.39
C ASN A 26 -43.98 -3.01 -12.64
N PHE A 27 -43.85 -4.34 -12.69
CA PHE A 27 -43.87 -5.10 -13.94
C PHE A 27 -44.92 -6.23 -13.84
N PRO A 28 -45.59 -6.60 -14.94
CA PRO A 28 -46.80 -7.40 -14.92
C PRO A 28 -46.51 -8.90 -14.95
N ASN A 29 -47.25 -9.66 -14.15
CA ASN A 29 -47.33 -11.11 -14.19
C ASN A 29 -48.59 -11.52 -14.97
N PRO A 30 -48.56 -12.53 -15.86
CA PRO A 30 -49.78 -13.04 -16.47
C PRO A 30 -50.31 -14.27 -15.72
N GLY A 31 -51.55 -14.13 -15.22
CA GLY A 31 -52.64 -15.09 -15.44
C GLY A 31 -52.65 -16.41 -14.67
N ASP A 32 -53.49 -16.43 -13.63
CA ASP A 32 -54.05 -17.59 -12.92
C ASP A 32 -54.71 -18.64 -13.85
N GLU A 33 -54.73 -19.91 -13.42
CA GLU A 33 -55.98 -20.58 -13.02
C GLU A 33 -55.79 -22.02 -12.49
N THR A 34 -56.47 -22.29 -11.36
CA THR A 34 -56.93 -23.62 -10.85
C THR A 34 -55.88 -24.61 -10.33
N SER A 35 -56.02 -25.32 -9.20
CA SER A 35 -57.06 -25.41 -8.16
C SER A 35 -56.50 -26.22 -6.98
N SER A 36 -56.72 -25.71 -5.76
CA SER A 36 -56.86 -26.41 -4.46
C SER A 36 -56.08 -27.71 -4.19
N CYS A 37 -55.09 -27.62 -3.29
CA CYS A 37 -54.57 -28.75 -2.51
C CYS A 37 -55.25 -28.75 -1.13
N THR A 38 -56.06 -29.76 -0.84
CA THR A 38 -56.59 -30.02 0.51
C THR A 38 -55.80 -31.15 1.15
N THR A 39 -55.00 -30.80 2.16
CA THR A 39 -54.42 -31.72 3.14
C THR A 39 -55.35 -31.75 4.34
N GLU A 40 -56.08 -32.85 4.54
CA GLU A 40 -56.71 -33.12 5.83
C GLU A 40 -56.61 -34.60 6.23
N LYS A 41 -56.48 -34.77 7.54
CA LYS A 41 -55.89 -35.88 8.28
C LYS A 41 -56.73 -37.16 8.26
N SER A 42 -56.01 -38.25 8.42
CA SER A 42 -56.43 -39.62 8.69
C SER A 42 -57.45 -39.73 9.83
N ASN A 43 -58.50 -40.55 9.63
CA ASN A 43 -59.25 -41.17 10.70
C ASN A 43 -59.47 -42.66 10.37
N ILE A 44 -58.91 -43.51 11.22
CA ILE A 44 -59.16 -44.95 11.32
C ILE A 44 -60.44 -45.10 12.15
N ILE A 45 -61.47 -45.76 11.61
CA ILE A 45 -62.62 -46.23 12.40
C ILE A 45 -62.89 -47.70 12.04
N GLU A 46 -63.01 -48.48 13.11
CA GLU A 46 -63.11 -49.92 13.19
C GLU A 46 -64.45 -50.49 12.70
N HIS A 47 -64.33 -51.71 12.16
CA HIS A 47 -65.27 -52.83 12.13
C HIS A 47 -66.75 -52.56 12.47
N THR A 48 -67.61 -52.72 11.45
CA THR A 48 -69.02 -53.06 11.65
C THR A 48 -69.32 -54.38 10.96
N ASN A 49 -69.71 -55.36 11.78
CA ASN A 49 -70.13 -56.70 11.39
C ASN A 49 -71.42 -56.63 10.56
N ASN A 50 -71.43 -57.24 9.37
CA ASN A 50 -72.65 -57.53 8.62
C ASN A 50 -72.78 -59.05 8.48
N ASP A 51 -73.48 -59.62 9.45
CA ASP A 51 -74.05 -60.98 9.43
C ASP A 51 -75.28 -60.96 8.52
N LEU A 52 -75.12 -61.46 7.29
CA LEU A 52 -76.22 -61.65 6.35
C LEU A 52 -76.37 -63.14 6.06
N HIS A 53 -77.35 -63.72 6.74
CA HIS A 53 -77.97 -65.03 6.57
C HIS A 53 -77.81 -65.67 5.20
N TYR A 54 -77.04 -66.77 5.13
CA TYR A 54 -77.04 -67.69 3.99
C TYR A 54 -77.98 -68.86 4.28
N GLU A 55 -79.26 -68.70 3.96
CA GLU A 55 -80.23 -69.80 4.04
C GLU A 55 -80.15 -70.66 2.78
N ARG A 56 -79.61 -71.87 2.97
CA ARG A 56 -79.46 -72.94 1.99
C ARG A 56 -80.84 -73.49 1.61
N MET A 57 -81.28 -73.29 0.37
CA MET A 57 -82.44 -73.97 -0.22
C MET A 57 -82.20 -74.31 -1.70
N ILE A 58 -81.95 -75.58 -2.00
CA ILE A 58 -82.15 -76.25 -3.31
C ILE A 58 -82.49 -77.71 -2.92
N PRO A 59 -83.58 -78.37 -3.40
CA PRO A 59 -83.65 -78.77 -4.81
C PRO A 59 -85.04 -79.06 -5.45
N CYS A 60 -85.21 -78.66 -6.72
CA CYS A 60 -86.08 -79.33 -7.70
C CYS A 60 -85.42 -79.28 -9.09
N GLN A 61 -85.67 -80.30 -9.89
CA GLN A 61 -84.65 -80.98 -10.69
C GLN A 61 -84.98 -80.94 -12.20
N VAL A 62 -83.92 -81.00 -13.02
CA VAL A 62 -83.88 -81.47 -14.43
C VAL A 62 -84.20 -80.51 -15.60
N THR A 63 -84.16 -79.19 -15.41
CA THR A 63 -83.69 -78.25 -16.47
C THR A 63 -82.72 -77.18 -15.95
N SER A 64 -82.40 -77.24 -14.65
CA SER A 64 -81.64 -76.23 -13.89
C SER A 64 -80.11 -76.38 -14.01
N ASP A 65 -79.58 -77.60 -14.14
CA ASP A 65 -78.12 -77.82 -14.13
C ASP A 65 -77.42 -77.19 -15.33
N LEU A 66 -78.01 -77.33 -16.52
CA LEU A 66 -77.46 -76.74 -17.74
C LEU A 66 -77.46 -75.19 -17.70
N ASN A 67 -78.43 -74.57 -17.03
CA ASN A 67 -78.48 -73.10 -16.88
C ASN A 67 -77.48 -72.60 -15.81
N LYS A 68 -77.25 -73.37 -14.75
CA LYS A 68 -76.21 -73.09 -13.75
C LYS A 68 -74.82 -73.24 -14.33
N GLU A 69 -74.56 -74.30 -15.08
CA GLU A 69 -73.29 -74.51 -15.79
C GLU A 69 -72.99 -73.41 -16.81
N LYS A 70 -73.99 -72.97 -17.59
CA LYS A 70 -73.84 -71.82 -18.49
C LYS A 70 -73.50 -70.53 -17.74
N THR A 71 -74.13 -70.30 -16.59
CA THR A 71 -73.86 -69.13 -15.74
C THR A 71 -72.46 -69.19 -15.14
N ILE A 72 -72.04 -70.37 -14.67
CA ILE A 72 -70.69 -70.60 -14.14
C ILE A 72 -69.64 -70.37 -15.22
N ALA A 73 -69.84 -70.91 -16.42
CA ALA A 73 -68.94 -70.70 -17.55
C ALA A 73 -68.84 -69.21 -17.93
N PHE A 74 -69.96 -68.49 -17.99
CA PHE A 74 -69.98 -67.06 -18.25
C PHE A 74 -69.17 -66.28 -17.21
N LEU A 75 -69.41 -66.53 -15.91
CA LEU A 75 -68.67 -65.89 -14.81
C LEU A 75 -67.17 -66.20 -14.85
N GLN A 76 -66.80 -67.42 -15.23
CA GLN A 76 -65.39 -67.79 -15.42
C GLN A 76 -64.75 -67.01 -16.58
N THR A 77 -65.45 -66.88 -17.72
CA THR A 77 -64.94 -66.06 -18.83
C THR A 77 -64.80 -64.59 -18.45
N GLU A 78 -65.76 -64.03 -17.71
CA GLU A 78 -65.69 -62.65 -17.23
C GLU A 78 -64.53 -62.44 -16.25
N LEU A 79 -64.31 -63.40 -15.35
CA LEU A 79 -63.23 -63.36 -14.39
C LEU A 79 -61.85 -63.53 -15.06
N ASP A 80 -61.75 -64.31 -16.14
CA ASP A 80 -60.56 -64.40 -16.97
C ASP A 80 -60.29 -63.09 -17.74
N ILE A 81 -61.33 -62.46 -18.31
CA ILE A 81 -61.24 -61.14 -18.95
C ILE A 81 -60.76 -60.09 -17.94
N LEU A 82 -61.34 -60.07 -16.73
CA LEU A 82 -60.94 -59.16 -15.65
C LEU A 82 -59.49 -59.39 -15.21
N ARG A 83 -59.05 -60.65 -15.06
CA ARG A 83 -57.66 -60.98 -14.74
C ARG A 83 -56.69 -60.48 -15.82
N ALA A 84 -57.01 -60.69 -17.10
CA ALA A 84 -56.20 -60.21 -18.21
C ALA A 84 -56.13 -58.67 -18.26
N SER A 85 -57.26 -58.00 -18.03
CA SER A 85 -57.34 -56.54 -17.96
C SER A 85 -56.51 -55.98 -16.81
N ASN A 86 -56.63 -56.55 -15.61
CA ASN A 86 -55.88 -56.13 -14.42
C ASN A 86 -54.36 -56.29 -14.64
N LYS A 87 -53.92 -57.44 -15.18
CA LYS A 87 -52.52 -57.66 -15.54
C LYS A 87 -51.99 -56.58 -16.50
N LYS A 88 -52.78 -56.25 -17.54
CA LYS A 88 -52.43 -55.20 -18.51
C LYS A 88 -52.36 -53.81 -17.86
N LEU A 89 -53.26 -53.51 -16.92
CA LEU A 89 -53.24 -52.26 -16.16
C LEU A 89 -52.00 -52.17 -15.25
N GLN A 90 -51.63 -53.27 -14.60
CA GLN A 90 -50.45 -53.34 -13.74
C GLN A 90 -49.15 -53.14 -14.53
N GLU A 91 -49.04 -53.72 -15.73
CA GLU A 91 -47.93 -53.48 -16.65
C GLU A 91 -47.83 -52.02 -17.10
N LYS A 92 -48.97 -51.40 -17.44
CA LYS A 92 -49.03 -49.97 -17.79
C LYS A 92 -48.62 -49.08 -16.61
N LEU A 93 -49.12 -49.37 -15.41
CA LEU A 93 -48.76 -48.64 -14.20
C LEU A 93 -47.26 -48.74 -13.92
N SER A 94 -46.67 -49.93 -14.04
CA SER A 94 -45.23 -50.12 -13.87
C SER A 94 -44.40 -49.35 -14.90
N LYS A 95 -44.90 -49.24 -16.13
CA LYS A 95 -44.24 -48.47 -17.20
C LYS A 95 -44.29 -46.96 -16.91
N GLU A 96 -45.47 -46.43 -16.59
CA GLU A 96 -45.63 -45.00 -16.25
C GLU A 96 -44.84 -44.62 -14.99
N ASP A 97 -44.80 -45.47 -13.97
CA ASP A 97 -43.98 -45.23 -12.77
C ASP A 97 -42.48 -45.08 -13.11
N LYS A 98 -41.97 -45.91 -14.03
CA LYS A 98 -40.58 -45.81 -14.49
C LYS A 98 -40.33 -44.53 -15.27
N GLU A 99 -41.24 -44.14 -16.16
CA GLU A 99 -41.14 -42.89 -16.90
C GLU A 99 -41.23 -41.67 -15.98
N HIS A 100 -42.13 -41.68 -15.00
CA HIS A 100 -42.26 -40.62 -14.01
C HIS A 100 -40.96 -40.45 -13.21
N ARG A 101 -40.36 -41.55 -12.72
CA ARG A 101 -39.06 -41.50 -12.03
C ARG A 101 -37.95 -40.96 -12.92
N ARG A 102 -37.93 -41.35 -14.20
CA ARG A 102 -36.94 -40.86 -15.18
C ARG A 102 -37.08 -39.36 -15.42
N LEU A 103 -38.31 -38.86 -15.59
CA LEU A 103 -38.58 -37.44 -15.78
C LEU A 103 -38.23 -36.63 -14.53
N LYS A 104 -38.58 -37.14 -13.34
CA LYS A 104 -38.22 -36.52 -12.06
C LYS A 104 -36.70 -36.37 -11.92
N LEU A 105 -35.93 -37.43 -12.18
CA LEU A 105 -34.47 -37.38 -12.16
C LEU A 105 -33.92 -36.36 -13.17
N LYS A 106 -34.51 -36.27 -14.37
CA LYS A 106 -34.08 -35.31 -15.39
C LYS A 106 -34.27 -33.86 -14.93
N VAL A 107 -35.38 -33.56 -14.27
CA VAL A 107 -35.65 -32.23 -13.71
C VAL A 107 -34.66 -31.91 -12.59
N GLU A 108 -34.46 -32.81 -11.63
CA GLU A 108 -33.50 -32.63 -10.53
C GLU A 108 -32.07 -32.39 -11.05
N LEU A 109 -31.65 -33.11 -12.09
CA LEU A 109 -30.34 -32.90 -12.73
C LEU A 109 -30.23 -31.52 -13.39
N GLN A 110 -31.29 -31.07 -14.07
CA GLN A 110 -31.31 -29.76 -14.71
C GLN A 110 -31.28 -28.64 -13.66
N GLU A 111 -32.06 -28.74 -12.59
CA GLU A 111 -32.05 -27.79 -11.47
C GLU A 111 -30.65 -27.69 -10.86
N LYS A 112 -30.01 -28.82 -10.57
CA LYS A 112 -28.64 -28.86 -10.03
C LYS A 112 -27.60 -28.25 -10.98
N ALA A 113 -27.73 -28.48 -12.29
CA ALA A 113 -26.85 -27.86 -13.26
C ALA A 113 -27.01 -26.33 -13.29
N THR A 114 -28.25 -25.83 -13.25
CA THR A 114 -28.50 -24.38 -13.21
C THR A 114 -28.04 -23.75 -11.90
N GLU A 115 -28.23 -24.42 -10.76
CA GLU A 115 -27.77 -23.98 -9.44
C GLU A 115 -26.23 -23.87 -9.41
N ALA A 116 -25.53 -24.88 -9.95
CA ALA A 116 -24.07 -24.86 -10.05
C ALA A 116 -23.57 -23.71 -10.94
N GLN A 117 -24.23 -23.46 -12.08
CA GLN A 117 -23.87 -22.36 -12.97
C GLN A 117 -24.08 -20.99 -12.32
N ILE A 118 -25.15 -20.83 -11.54
CA ILE A 118 -25.41 -19.60 -10.79
C ILE A 118 -24.35 -19.41 -9.70
N ALA A 119 -24.02 -20.47 -8.97
CA ALA A 119 -23.00 -20.44 -7.93
C ALA A 119 -21.61 -20.07 -8.50
N GLU A 120 -21.23 -20.65 -9.64
CA GLU A 120 -19.97 -20.33 -10.34
C GLU A 120 -19.90 -18.85 -10.74
N LYS A 121 -20.95 -18.33 -11.39
CA LYS A 121 -21.01 -16.91 -11.79
C LYS A 121 -20.98 -15.97 -10.58
N THR A 122 -21.67 -16.36 -9.50
CA THR A 122 -21.72 -15.57 -8.27
C THR A 122 -20.35 -15.56 -7.59
N ALA A 123 -19.66 -16.70 -7.52
CA ALA A 123 -18.32 -16.78 -6.97
C ALA A 123 -17.32 -15.92 -7.76
N ALA A 124 -17.35 -16.01 -9.10
CA ALA A 124 -16.49 -15.19 -9.96
C ALA A 124 -16.73 -13.68 -9.75
N LEU A 125 -17.99 -13.24 -9.66
CA LEU A 125 -18.31 -11.84 -9.39
C LEU A 125 -17.79 -11.38 -8.01
N VAL A 126 -17.92 -12.23 -6.98
CA VAL A 126 -17.41 -11.92 -5.63
C VAL A 126 -15.89 -11.77 -5.64
N GLU A 127 -15.18 -12.64 -6.37
CA GLU A 127 -13.72 -12.54 -6.53
C GLU A 127 -13.30 -11.25 -7.26
N GLU A 128 -14.00 -10.88 -8.34
CA GLU A 128 -13.75 -9.63 -9.07
C GLU A 128 -13.96 -8.39 -8.19
N VAL A 129 -15.05 -8.35 -7.41
CA VAL A 129 -15.32 -7.26 -6.47
C VAL A 129 -14.22 -7.17 -5.42
N TYR A 130 -13.79 -8.32 -4.87
CA TYR A 130 -12.72 -8.35 -3.88
C TYR A 130 -11.38 -7.86 -4.46
N PHE A 131 -11.07 -8.24 -5.70
CA PHE A 131 -9.86 -7.78 -6.38
C PHE A 131 -9.92 -6.26 -6.65
N ALA A 132 -11.03 -5.76 -7.19
CA ALA A 132 -11.21 -4.33 -7.44
C ALA A 132 -11.16 -3.49 -6.15
N GLN A 133 -11.69 -4.01 -5.04
CA GLN A 133 -11.58 -3.35 -3.74
C GLN A 133 -10.14 -3.25 -3.26
N ARG A 134 -9.36 -4.32 -3.40
CA ARG A 134 -7.94 -4.33 -3.04
C ARG A 134 -7.14 -3.32 -3.87
N GLU A 135 -7.34 -3.30 -5.18
CA GLU A 135 -6.66 -2.34 -6.06
C GLU A 135 -7.03 -0.89 -5.69
N ARG A 136 -8.31 -0.64 -5.36
CA ARG A 136 -8.75 0.67 -4.88
C ARG A 136 -8.06 1.06 -3.57
N GLU A 137 -7.98 0.15 -2.61
CA GLU A 137 -7.32 0.40 -1.33
C GLU A 137 -5.83 0.69 -1.50
N GLU A 138 -5.14 -0.07 -2.34
CA GLU A 138 -3.74 0.14 -2.69
C GLU A 138 -3.53 1.52 -3.32
N ALA A 139 -4.34 1.89 -4.32
CA ALA A 139 -4.25 3.19 -4.97
C ALA A 139 -4.52 4.36 -4.00
N ILE A 140 -5.46 4.20 -3.06
CA ILE A 140 -5.75 5.20 -2.02
C ILE A 140 -4.55 5.34 -1.08
N MET A 141 -3.98 4.23 -0.62
CA MET A 141 -2.81 4.23 0.26
C MET A 141 -1.59 4.89 -0.40
N SER A 142 -1.30 4.57 -1.66
CA SER A 142 -0.22 5.21 -2.42
C SER A 142 -0.44 6.71 -2.58
N ARG A 143 -1.68 7.14 -2.87
CA ARG A 143 -2.00 8.57 -2.99
C ARG A 143 -1.87 9.32 -1.66
N LEU A 144 -2.28 8.69 -0.56
CA LEU A 144 -2.14 9.25 0.78
C LEU A 144 -0.66 9.38 1.18
N GLN A 145 0.15 8.37 0.87
CA GLN A 145 1.60 8.41 1.11
C GLN A 145 2.25 9.57 0.36
N LEU A 146 1.97 9.72 -0.94
CA LEU A 146 2.52 10.81 -1.74
C LEU A 146 2.11 12.18 -1.18
N ALA A 147 0.84 12.37 -0.81
CA ALA A 147 0.37 13.62 -0.22
C ALA A 147 1.07 13.95 1.12
N ASN A 148 1.38 12.92 1.93
CA ASN A 148 2.14 13.11 3.16
C ASN A 148 3.60 13.48 2.86
N GLU A 149 4.25 12.82 1.90
CA GLU A 149 5.62 13.14 1.47
C GLU A 149 5.70 14.58 0.96
N GLU A 150 4.80 14.99 0.06
CA GLU A 150 4.73 16.36 -0.48
C GLU A 150 4.55 17.40 0.63
N ARG A 151 3.67 17.11 1.60
CA ARG A 151 3.45 17.99 2.77
C ARG A 151 4.70 18.07 3.63
N ASP A 152 5.33 16.95 3.93
CA ASP A 152 6.50 16.90 4.80
C ASP A 152 7.69 17.60 4.14
N GLU A 153 7.86 17.45 2.83
CA GLU A 153 8.82 18.23 2.04
C GLU A 153 8.52 19.73 2.06
N ALA A 154 7.25 20.13 1.90
CA ALA A 154 6.86 21.54 1.94
C ALA A 154 7.14 22.14 3.32
N VAL A 155 6.85 21.40 4.40
CA VAL A 155 7.19 21.79 5.77
C VAL A 155 8.71 21.91 5.94
N ALA A 156 9.49 20.96 5.43
CA ALA A 156 10.95 21.03 5.48
C ALA A 156 11.52 22.23 4.70
N ARG A 157 10.95 22.55 3.54
CA ARG A 157 11.29 23.77 2.77
C ARG A 157 10.96 25.03 3.56
N ALA A 158 9.75 25.12 4.13
CA ALA A 158 9.31 26.26 4.92
C ALA A 158 10.22 26.49 6.15
N LYS A 159 10.59 25.43 6.88
CA LYS A 159 11.51 25.51 8.02
C LYS A 159 12.89 26.03 7.61
N ARG A 160 13.46 25.54 6.51
CA ARG A 160 14.75 26.04 5.99
C ARG A 160 14.68 27.52 5.61
N MET A 161 13.56 27.95 5.01
CA MET A 161 13.34 29.36 4.69
C MET A 161 13.20 30.21 5.97
N GLU A 162 12.47 29.73 6.98
CA GLU A 162 12.35 30.40 8.27
C GLU A 162 13.71 30.55 8.97
N GLU A 163 14.53 29.52 8.97
CA GLU A 163 15.91 29.57 9.47
C GLU A 163 16.77 30.58 8.69
N SER A 164 16.65 30.59 7.36
CA SER A 164 17.35 31.55 6.50
C SER A 164 16.90 32.99 6.77
N LEU A 165 15.61 33.21 6.99
CA LEU A 165 15.05 34.52 7.36
C LEU A 165 15.53 34.96 8.73
N LYS A 166 15.58 34.07 9.73
CA LYS A 166 16.15 34.37 11.06
C LYS A 166 17.62 34.78 10.97
N VAL A 167 18.41 34.14 10.09
CA VAL A 167 19.79 34.56 9.82
C VAL A 167 19.83 35.95 9.19
N LEU A 168 18.90 36.27 8.28
CA LEU A 168 18.84 37.57 7.61
C LEU A 168 18.30 38.69 8.50
N GLU A 169 17.36 38.41 9.42
CA GLU A 169 16.84 39.36 10.42
C GLU A 169 17.96 39.84 11.37
N ASN A 170 18.97 39.00 11.60
CA ASN A 170 20.18 39.39 12.35
C ASN A 170 21.14 40.31 11.57
N ILE A 171 20.87 40.57 10.29
CA ILE A 171 21.62 41.51 9.46
C ILE A 171 20.68 42.68 9.17
N ASN A 172 20.47 43.57 10.13
CA ASN A 172 19.84 44.85 9.83
C ASN A 172 20.85 45.72 9.05
N PRO A 173 20.65 45.98 7.74
CA PRO A 173 21.60 46.76 6.95
C PRO A 173 21.68 48.22 7.43
N GLU A 174 20.59 48.76 7.95
CA GLU A 174 20.51 50.13 8.47
C GLU A 174 21.33 50.30 9.77
N GLU A 175 21.53 49.21 10.51
CA GLU A 175 22.36 49.20 11.72
C GLU A 175 23.86 49.05 11.45
N ASN A 176 24.28 48.59 10.27
CA ASN A 176 25.70 48.55 9.89
C ASN A 176 26.22 49.91 9.40
N ASP A 177 25.37 50.71 8.74
CA ASP A 177 25.79 51.98 8.14
C ASP A 177 25.77 53.17 9.13
N MET A 178 25.10 53.02 10.28
CA MET A 178 25.08 54.06 11.30
C MET A 178 26.47 54.40 11.84
N THR A 179 26.75 55.67 12.11
CA THR A 179 27.99 56.04 12.79
C THR A 179 27.96 55.63 14.27
N LEU A 180 29.12 55.44 14.91
CA LEU A 180 29.17 55.19 16.37
C LEU A 180 28.48 56.32 17.15
N GLN A 181 28.58 57.55 16.66
CA GLN A 181 27.94 58.72 17.25
C GLN A 181 26.42 58.63 17.19
N GLU A 182 25.85 58.18 16.07
CA GLU A 182 24.40 57.96 15.94
C GLU A 182 23.89 56.88 16.90
N LEU A 183 24.63 55.77 17.04
CA LEU A 183 24.27 54.70 17.99
C LEU A 183 24.30 55.19 19.44
N LEU A 184 25.31 55.96 19.82
CA LEU A 184 25.41 56.56 21.16
C LEU A 184 24.30 57.58 21.40
N ASN A 185 23.98 58.41 20.40
CA ASN A 185 22.87 59.37 20.48
C ASN A 185 21.52 58.65 20.64
N ARG A 186 21.32 57.53 19.96
CA ARG A 186 20.10 56.70 20.10
C ARG A 186 20.00 56.06 21.48
N ILE A 187 21.11 55.57 22.05
CA ILE A 187 21.13 55.06 23.43
C ILE A 187 20.80 56.18 24.42
N ASN A 188 21.40 57.35 24.25
CA ASN A 188 21.21 58.49 25.16
C ASN A 188 19.76 59.02 25.14
N ASN A 189 19.06 58.86 24.02
CA ASN A 189 17.69 59.35 23.82
C ASN A 189 16.66 58.20 23.80
N ALA A 190 17.00 56.99 24.24
CA ALA A 190 16.09 55.85 24.20
C ALA A 190 15.10 55.87 25.38
N ASP A 191 13.82 55.80 25.07
CA ASP A 191 12.74 55.79 26.09
C ASP A 191 12.52 54.42 26.74
N THR A 192 13.16 53.36 26.23
CA THR A 192 12.97 51.98 26.72
C THR A 192 14.30 51.22 26.86
N GLY A 193 14.38 50.34 27.86
CA GLY A 193 15.55 49.48 28.08
C GLY A 193 15.85 48.54 26.90
N ILE A 194 14.81 48.08 26.20
CA ILE A 194 14.93 47.22 25.01
C ILE A 194 15.64 47.98 23.87
N ALA A 195 15.33 49.27 23.67
CA ALA A 195 15.99 50.09 22.66
C ALA A 195 17.47 50.36 23.02
N ILE A 196 17.78 50.54 24.30
CA ILE A 196 19.17 50.66 24.80
C ILE A 196 19.93 49.36 24.53
N GLU A 197 19.36 48.21 24.89
CA GLU A 197 19.98 46.90 24.70
C GLU A 197 20.26 46.62 23.22
N LYS A 198 19.27 46.87 22.35
CA LYS A 198 19.40 46.68 20.90
C LYS A 198 20.54 47.51 20.32
N ASN A 199 20.61 48.81 20.63
CA ASN A 199 21.69 49.66 20.14
C ASN A 199 23.06 49.30 20.77
N GLY A 200 23.07 48.89 22.04
CA GLY A 200 24.26 48.40 22.73
C GLY A 200 24.83 47.12 22.10
N ALA A 201 23.98 46.18 21.70
CA ALA A 201 24.37 44.94 21.05
C ALA A 201 25.10 45.20 19.71
N ILE A 202 24.65 46.19 18.92
CA ILE A 202 25.31 46.60 17.67
C ILE A 202 26.73 47.11 17.94
N ILE A 203 26.91 47.96 18.96
CA ILE A 203 28.23 48.50 19.32
C ILE A 203 29.16 47.36 19.73
N VAL A 204 28.68 46.43 20.56
CA VAL A 204 29.47 45.27 21.03
C VAL A 204 29.88 44.38 19.86
N ASP A 205 28.96 44.08 18.94
CA ASP A 205 29.24 43.27 17.74
C ASP A 205 30.31 43.94 16.84
N ARG A 206 30.21 45.26 16.61
CA ARG A 206 31.22 46.03 15.85
C ARG A 206 32.60 45.98 16.49
N ILE A 207 32.67 46.10 17.81
CA ILE A 207 33.94 45.97 18.55
C ILE A 207 34.52 44.57 18.37
N TYR A 208 33.69 43.53 18.49
CA TYR A 208 34.13 42.16 18.33
C TYR A 208 34.66 41.89 16.91
N LYS A 209 33.90 42.27 15.87
CA LYS A 209 34.31 42.16 14.45
C LYS A 209 35.61 42.92 14.16
N THR A 210 35.74 44.15 14.65
CA THR A 210 36.96 44.96 14.48
C THR A 210 38.16 44.28 15.14
N LYS A 211 38.01 43.75 16.37
CA LYS A 211 39.06 43.01 17.07
C LYS A 211 39.45 41.74 16.32
N ALA A 212 38.49 40.98 15.81
CA ALA A 212 38.74 39.77 15.04
C ALA A 212 39.47 40.09 13.72
N CYS A 213 39.04 41.12 12.99
CA CYS A 213 39.69 41.56 11.76
C CYS A 213 41.15 41.98 12.01
N LYS A 214 41.42 42.76 13.06
CA LYS A 214 42.79 43.13 13.44
C LYS A 214 43.68 41.92 13.71
N LYS A 215 43.18 40.94 14.48
CA LYS A 215 43.93 39.69 14.75
C LYS A 215 44.24 38.94 13.46
N ARG A 216 43.27 38.85 12.54
CA ARG A 216 43.44 38.19 11.24
C ARG A 216 44.51 38.89 10.40
N ILE A 217 44.42 40.21 10.26
CA ILE A 217 45.41 41.01 9.50
C ILE A 217 46.81 40.81 10.08
N THR A 218 46.97 40.93 11.40
CA THR A 218 48.28 40.71 12.04
C THR A 218 48.82 39.30 11.80
N ALA A 219 47.98 38.28 11.82
CA ALA A 219 48.41 36.91 11.51
C ALA A 219 48.82 36.77 10.04
N GLU A 220 48.08 37.35 9.11
CA GLU A 220 48.41 37.38 7.67
C GLU A 220 49.72 38.13 7.41
N GLU A 221 49.93 39.30 8.03
CA GLU A 221 51.16 40.06 7.96
C GLU A 221 52.36 39.28 8.53
N MET A 222 52.19 38.63 9.68
CA MET A 222 53.23 37.78 10.27
C MET A 222 53.59 36.61 9.35
N ASN A 223 52.60 35.95 8.73
CA ASN A 223 52.84 34.87 7.78
C ASN A 223 53.58 35.36 6.54
N ALA A 224 53.18 36.50 5.97
CA ALA A 224 53.85 37.08 4.81
C ALA A 224 55.33 37.39 5.10
N VAL A 225 55.63 37.94 6.28
CA VAL A 225 57.01 38.21 6.72
C VAL A 225 57.81 36.90 6.89
N ILE A 226 57.19 35.84 7.41
CA ILE A 226 57.83 34.52 7.54
C ILE A 226 58.15 33.95 6.15
N GLU A 227 57.21 34.02 5.21
CA GLU A 227 57.39 33.54 3.84
C GLU A 227 58.50 34.30 3.11
N GLU A 228 58.54 35.63 3.23
CA GLU A 228 59.60 36.45 2.64
C GLU A 228 60.98 36.10 3.22
N ARG A 229 61.06 35.95 4.54
CA ARG A 229 62.28 35.51 5.22
C ARG A 229 62.74 34.16 4.70
N ASP A 230 61.85 33.19 4.59
CA ASP A 230 62.19 31.83 4.16
C ASP A 230 62.60 31.79 2.68
N ALA A 231 61.98 32.61 1.84
CA ALA A 231 62.38 32.81 0.45
C ALA A 231 63.79 33.43 0.35
N ALA A 232 64.08 34.48 1.12
CA ALA A 232 65.39 35.11 1.18
C ALA A 232 66.47 34.14 1.68
N LEU A 233 66.20 33.39 2.75
CA LEU A 233 67.10 32.36 3.27
C LEU A 233 67.38 31.27 2.22
N SER A 234 66.36 30.87 1.46
CA SER A 234 66.51 29.90 0.37
C SER A 234 67.37 30.43 -0.77
N GLN A 235 67.25 31.72 -1.10
CA GLN A 235 68.11 32.38 -2.09
C GLN A 235 69.56 32.48 -1.59
N CYS A 236 69.79 32.88 -0.34
CA CYS A 236 71.13 32.93 0.25
C CYS A 236 71.82 31.57 0.20
N LYS A 237 71.13 30.49 0.61
CA LYS A 237 71.68 29.12 0.54
C LYS A 237 72.06 28.71 -0.88
N ARG A 238 71.27 29.09 -1.89
CA ARG A 238 71.57 28.80 -3.30
C ARG A 238 72.82 29.54 -3.76
N LEU A 239 72.90 30.84 -3.47
CA LEU A 239 74.07 31.67 -3.82
C LEU A 239 75.34 31.17 -3.11
N GLU A 240 75.23 30.72 -1.86
CA GLU A 240 76.35 30.08 -1.13
C GLU A 240 76.84 28.81 -1.83
N GLN A 241 75.93 27.96 -2.33
CA GLN A 241 76.28 26.75 -3.09
C GLN A 241 76.93 27.10 -4.44
N GLU A 242 76.39 28.08 -5.17
CA GLU A 242 76.97 28.56 -6.43
C GLU A 242 78.38 29.12 -6.23
N LEU A 243 78.60 29.90 -5.17
CA LEU A 243 79.93 30.40 -4.79
C LEU A 243 80.90 29.26 -4.48
N HIS A 244 80.46 28.22 -3.75
CA HIS A 244 81.29 27.06 -3.47
C HIS A 244 81.71 26.36 -4.77
N HIS A 245 80.76 26.14 -5.67
CA HIS A 245 81.03 25.47 -6.95
C HIS A 245 81.95 26.29 -7.85
N LEU A 246 81.76 27.62 -7.91
CA LEU A 246 82.64 28.51 -8.65
C LEU A 246 84.06 28.53 -8.08
N LYS A 247 84.20 28.44 -6.75
CA LYS A 247 85.51 28.33 -6.08
C LYS A 247 86.22 27.03 -6.45
N GLU A 248 85.50 25.90 -6.49
CA GLU A 248 86.03 24.61 -6.94
C GLU A 248 86.43 24.64 -8.42
N GLN A 249 85.61 25.23 -9.28
CA GLN A 249 85.89 25.36 -10.71
C GLN A 249 87.13 26.25 -10.96
N ASN A 250 87.26 27.35 -10.23
CA ASN A 250 88.42 28.22 -10.33
C ASN A 250 89.70 27.52 -9.84
N GLN A 251 89.62 26.79 -8.72
CA GLN A 251 90.74 26.01 -8.20
C GLN A 251 91.19 24.90 -9.17
N THR A 252 90.24 24.18 -9.78
CA THR A 252 90.54 23.14 -10.78
C THR A 252 91.10 23.75 -12.06
N SER A 253 90.56 24.87 -12.55
CA SER A 253 91.10 25.62 -13.70
C SER A 253 92.53 26.08 -13.45
N ALA A 254 92.80 26.67 -12.28
CA ALA A 254 94.15 27.08 -11.88
C ALA A 254 95.12 25.88 -11.81
N ASN A 255 94.67 24.72 -11.31
CA ASN A 255 95.47 23.50 -11.28
C ASN A 255 95.75 22.95 -12.69
N ASN A 256 94.76 22.92 -13.58
CA ASN A 256 94.91 22.49 -14.97
C ASN A 256 95.89 23.40 -15.74
N MET A 257 95.81 24.71 -15.53
CA MET A 257 96.74 25.68 -16.13
C MET A 257 98.18 25.45 -15.66
N ARG A 258 98.38 25.15 -14.37
CA ARG A 258 99.70 24.77 -13.84
C ARG A 258 100.21 23.47 -14.47
N HIS A 259 99.36 22.47 -14.65
CA HIS A 259 99.72 21.20 -15.29
C HIS A 259 100.11 21.39 -16.75
N LEU A 260 99.30 22.09 -17.55
CA LEU A 260 99.60 22.43 -18.95
C LEU A 260 100.90 23.23 -19.09
N THR A 261 101.16 24.15 -18.17
CA THR A 261 102.42 24.92 -18.16
C THR A 261 103.62 24.02 -17.85
N ALA A 262 103.48 23.09 -16.90
CA ALA A 262 104.52 22.11 -16.58
C ALA A 262 104.79 21.15 -17.75
N GLU A 263 103.75 20.65 -18.40
CA GLU A 263 103.83 19.75 -19.56
C GLU A 263 104.45 20.45 -20.78
N ASN A 264 104.07 21.70 -21.07
CA ASN A 264 104.66 22.48 -22.16
C ASN A 264 106.17 22.75 -21.92
N ASN A 265 106.55 23.01 -20.67
CA ASN A 265 107.96 23.16 -20.29
C ASN A 265 108.73 21.84 -20.43
N GLN A 266 108.11 20.70 -20.13
CA GLN A 266 108.68 19.38 -20.30
C GLN A 266 108.81 18.98 -21.78
N GLU A 267 107.81 19.30 -22.61
CA GLU A 267 107.84 19.06 -24.06
C GLU A 267 108.89 19.94 -24.77
N ARG A 268 109.09 21.19 -24.32
CA ARG A 268 110.22 22.03 -24.72
C ARG A 268 111.56 21.41 -24.34
N ALA A 269 111.67 20.81 -23.15
CA ALA A 269 112.90 20.14 -22.74
C ALA A 269 113.20 18.87 -23.57
N LEU A 270 112.17 18.10 -23.96
CA LEU A 270 112.31 16.91 -24.81
C LEU A 270 112.66 17.24 -26.27
N LYS A 271 112.18 18.37 -26.82
CA LYS A 271 112.58 18.86 -28.16
C LYS A 271 114.04 19.34 -28.25
N ILE A 272 114.75 19.41 -27.13
CA ILE A 272 116.15 19.88 -27.05
C ILE A 272 117.13 18.70 -26.85
N LEU A 273 116.66 17.45 -26.74
CA LEU A 273 117.54 16.27 -26.74
C LEU A 273 117.63 15.64 -28.15
N PRO A 274 118.83 15.49 -28.73
CA PRO A 274 119.09 14.79 -30.00
C PRO A 274 118.99 13.26 -29.90
#